data_AF-A0AAW2Z7L7-F1
#
_entry.id   AF-A0AAW2Z7L7-F1
#
_cell.length_a   1.000
_cell.length_b   1.000
_cell.length_c   1.000
_cell.angle_alpha   90.00
_cell.angle_beta   90.00
_cell.angle_gamma   90.00
#
_symmetry.space_group_name_H-M   'P 1'
#
loop_
_entity.id
_entity.type
_entity.pdbx_description
1 polymer ?
#
loop_
_entity_poly.entity_id
_entity_poly.type
_entity_poly.pdbx_seq_one_letter_code
_entity_poly.pdbx_strand_id
1 'polypeptide(L)'
;MTDIVSDINQKICQHFKQFDDFVFCISGTLSVVRRQIVDLIEENGGEFATSINKSVTHLITTKEDFESSEKNRKVKDAIEQEIPCIVEDFIHDSIKANRALGIRKYRINDKGSKKKANFLFDGEHFVLSGSFNEPVHELKDTIMDHGGVVEDKVTDKTTYLVTTNEDWSNPTDDVTDAKDKRLHIVNERFISDSVKENSKKDFHNYRLVFHKRKADDDDGPDKKKAKK
;
A
#
# COMPACT_ATOMS: atom_id res chain seq x y z
N MET A 1 -52.05 -12.51 9.79
CA MET A 1 -51.37 -11.45 10.54
C MET A 1 -49.92 -11.52 10.09
N THR A 2 -49.62 -10.86 8.98
CA THR A 2 -48.35 -11.00 8.25
C THR A 2 -47.23 -10.39 9.08
N ASP A 3 -46.16 -11.16 9.30
CA ASP A 3 -45.02 -10.84 10.15
C ASP A 3 -44.30 -9.57 9.65
N ILE A 4 -44.68 -8.43 10.24
CA ILE A 4 -44.04 -7.12 9.99
C ILE A 4 -42.54 -7.17 10.34
N VAL A 5 -42.13 -8.07 11.25
CA VAL A 5 -40.73 -8.25 11.64
C VAL A 5 -39.91 -8.95 10.55
N SER A 6 -40.48 -9.87 9.77
CA SER A 6 -39.79 -10.48 8.64
C SER A 6 -39.64 -9.50 7.47
N ASP A 7 -40.67 -8.69 7.20
CA ASP A 7 -40.63 -7.66 6.14
C ASP A 7 -39.69 -6.49 6.48
N ILE A 8 -39.55 -6.13 7.76
CA ILE A 8 -38.60 -5.10 8.21
C ILE A 8 -37.16 -5.60 8.12
N ASN A 9 -36.88 -6.85 8.53
CA ASN A 9 -35.55 -7.44 8.32
C ASN A 9 -35.20 -7.60 6.84
N GLN A 10 -36.19 -7.88 5.98
CA GLN A 10 -36.01 -7.96 4.54
C GLN A 10 -35.78 -6.59 3.89
N LYS A 11 -36.23 -5.49 4.51
CA LYS A 11 -35.99 -4.10 4.06
C LYS A 11 -34.74 -3.43 4.66
N ILE A 12 -34.25 -3.90 5.82
CA ILE A 12 -33.01 -3.39 6.44
C ILE A 12 -31.77 -4.09 5.85
N CYS A 13 -31.92 -5.29 5.28
CA CYS A 13 -30.91 -5.88 4.42
C CYS A 13 -30.95 -5.24 3.02
N GLN A 14 -30.56 -3.96 2.91
CA GLN A 14 -29.91 -3.51 1.69
C GLN A 14 -28.72 -4.44 1.48
N HIS A 15 -28.90 -5.43 0.60
CA HIS A 15 -27.85 -6.32 0.13
C HIS A 15 -26.79 -5.43 -0.50
N PHE A 16 -25.79 -5.02 0.26
CA PHE A 16 -24.53 -4.54 -0.31
C PHE A 16 -23.95 -5.73 -1.06
N LYS A 17 -24.23 -5.77 -2.36
CA LYS A 17 -23.67 -6.81 -3.20
C LYS A 17 -22.19 -6.50 -3.39
N GLN A 18 -21.36 -7.54 -3.46
CA GLN A 18 -19.91 -7.39 -3.46
C GLN A 18 -19.37 -6.59 -4.65
N PHE A 19 -20.14 -6.40 -5.72
CA PHE A 19 -19.73 -5.63 -6.89
C PHE A 19 -20.55 -4.36 -7.09
N ASP A 20 -21.21 -3.86 -6.04
CA ASP A 20 -21.89 -2.56 -6.07
C ASP A 20 -20.86 -1.47 -6.47
N ASP A 21 -21.21 -0.62 -7.44
CA ASP A 21 -20.34 0.36 -8.11
C ASP A 21 -19.20 -0.18 -8.99
N PHE A 22 -19.09 -1.50 -9.20
CA PHE A 22 -18.09 -2.06 -10.12
C PHE A 22 -18.66 -2.23 -11.52
N VAL A 23 -18.04 -1.56 -12.49
CA VAL A 23 -18.26 -1.79 -13.91
C VAL A 23 -17.08 -2.56 -14.48
N PHE A 24 -17.32 -3.80 -14.91
CA PHE A 24 -16.31 -4.68 -15.47
C PHE A 24 -16.40 -4.74 -17.00
N CYS A 25 -15.24 -4.70 -17.65
CA CYS A 25 -15.11 -5.10 -19.05
C CYS A 25 -14.34 -6.41 -19.13
N ILE A 26 -14.76 -7.32 -20.01
CA ILE A 26 -14.08 -8.61 -20.19
C ILE A 26 -13.34 -8.64 -21.52
N SER A 27 -12.10 -9.11 -21.50
CA SER A 27 -11.23 -9.32 -22.65
C SER A 27 -10.67 -10.75 -22.68
N GLY A 28 -10.46 -11.28 -23.88
CA GLY A 28 -9.83 -12.58 -24.10
C GLY A 28 -10.71 -13.81 -23.93
N THR A 29 -10.04 -14.96 -23.99
CA THR A 29 -10.63 -16.29 -23.80
C THR A 29 -10.44 -16.68 -22.35
N LEU A 30 -11.49 -16.52 -21.56
CA LEU A 30 -11.54 -16.93 -20.16
C LEU A 30 -11.68 -18.44 -20.01
N SER A 31 -11.39 -18.99 -18.82
CA SER A 31 -11.56 -20.43 -18.54
C SER A 31 -13.04 -20.83 -18.53
N VAL A 32 -13.90 -19.86 -18.24
CA VAL A 32 -15.35 -20.00 -18.19
C VAL A 32 -15.99 -19.27 -19.37
N VAL A 33 -17.15 -19.75 -19.84
CA VAL A 33 -17.90 -19.09 -20.91
C VAL A 33 -18.20 -17.65 -20.47
N ARG A 34 -17.84 -16.68 -21.31
CA ARG A 34 -18.02 -15.23 -21.04
C ARG A 34 -19.38 -14.91 -20.43
N ARG A 35 -20.45 -15.53 -20.95
CA ARG A 35 -21.82 -15.35 -20.47
C ARG A 35 -21.97 -15.67 -18.98
N GLN A 36 -21.40 -16.76 -18.51
CA GLN A 36 -21.48 -17.14 -17.10
C GLN A 36 -20.77 -16.14 -16.18
N ILE A 37 -19.65 -15.56 -16.62
CA ILE A 37 -18.97 -14.51 -15.85
C ILE A 37 -19.81 -13.23 -15.81
N VAL A 38 -20.45 -12.86 -16.93
CA VAL A 38 -21.38 -11.72 -16.97
C VAL A 38 -22.56 -11.95 -16.03
N ASP A 39 -23.18 -13.13 -16.08
CA ASP A 39 -24.29 -13.49 -15.18
C ASP A 39 -23.85 -13.39 -13.71
N LEU A 40 -22.66 -13.90 -13.37
CA LEU A 40 -22.09 -13.80 -12.01
C LEU A 40 -21.82 -12.35 -11.58
N ILE A 41 -21.38 -11.46 -12.48
CA ILE A 41 -21.15 -10.06 -12.17
C ILE A 41 -22.46 -9.35 -11.86
N GLU A 42 -23.45 -9.51 -12.74
CA GLU A 42 -24.77 -8.86 -12.64
C GLU A 42 -25.58 -9.37 -11.44
N GLU A 43 -25.57 -10.69 -11.20
CA GLU A 43 -26.21 -11.29 -10.01
C GLU A 43 -25.66 -10.72 -8.71
N ASN A 44 -24.37 -10.36 -8.71
CA ASN A 44 -23.64 -9.82 -7.56
C ASN A 44 -23.46 -8.30 -7.62
N GLY A 45 -24.30 -7.60 -8.40
CA GLY A 45 -24.49 -6.15 -8.34
C GLY A 45 -23.54 -5.32 -9.20
N GLY A 46 -22.64 -5.95 -9.93
CA GLY A 46 -21.75 -5.25 -10.86
C GLY A 46 -22.41 -5.06 -12.23
N GLU A 47 -21.87 -4.12 -13.00
CA GLU A 47 -22.28 -3.88 -14.38
C GLU A 47 -21.26 -4.47 -15.36
N PHE A 48 -21.74 -5.00 -16.48
CA PHE A 48 -20.88 -5.48 -17.54
C PHE A 48 -20.86 -4.50 -18.74
N ALA A 49 -19.66 -4.06 -19.10
CA ALA A 49 -19.41 -3.26 -20.29
C ALA A 49 -18.80 -4.10 -21.41
N THR A 50 -19.31 -3.92 -22.63
CA THR A 50 -18.79 -4.60 -23.84
C THR A 50 -17.47 -4.00 -24.33
N SER A 51 -17.26 -2.71 -24.08
CA SER A 51 -16.08 -1.92 -24.46
C SER A 51 -15.55 -1.11 -23.29
N ILE A 52 -14.26 -0.79 -23.33
CA ILE A 52 -13.65 0.15 -22.37
C ILE A 52 -14.23 1.55 -22.62
N ASN A 53 -14.88 2.10 -21.60
CA ASN A 53 -15.39 3.47 -21.57
C ASN A 53 -15.00 4.10 -20.21
N LYS A 54 -15.30 5.38 -20.02
CA LYS A 54 -14.95 6.09 -18.78
C LYS A 54 -15.68 5.60 -17.52
N SER A 55 -16.75 4.81 -17.66
CA SER A 55 -17.44 4.20 -16.53
C SER A 55 -16.85 2.85 -16.16
N VAL A 56 -16.05 2.22 -17.02
CA VAL A 56 -15.36 0.96 -16.70
C VAL A 56 -14.37 1.19 -15.57
N THR A 57 -14.58 0.47 -14.49
CA THR A 57 -13.72 0.51 -13.30
C THR A 57 -12.60 -0.53 -13.38
N HIS A 58 -12.85 -1.68 -14.00
CA HIS A 58 -11.91 -2.81 -14.03
C HIS A 58 -11.99 -3.59 -15.34
N LEU A 59 -10.84 -4.06 -15.85
CA LEU A 59 -10.77 -4.97 -17.00
C LEU A 59 -10.41 -6.38 -16.53
N ILE A 60 -11.29 -7.35 -16.75
CA ILE A 60 -11.01 -8.77 -16.57
C ILE A 60 -10.36 -9.28 -17.86
N THR A 61 -9.14 -9.80 -17.77
CA THR A 61 -8.39 -10.34 -18.91
C THR A 61 -7.53 -11.52 -18.47
N THR A 62 -6.92 -12.22 -19.42
CA THR A 62 -5.89 -13.23 -19.13
C THR A 62 -4.50 -12.63 -19.29
N LYS A 63 -3.48 -13.32 -18.74
CA LYS A 63 -2.08 -12.92 -18.90
C LYS A 63 -1.65 -12.92 -20.37
N GLU A 64 -2.09 -13.92 -21.12
CA GLU A 64 -1.77 -14.07 -22.56
C GLU A 64 -2.29 -12.89 -23.39
N ASP A 65 -3.53 -12.48 -23.13
CA ASP A 65 -4.14 -11.33 -23.80
C ASP A 65 -3.53 -10.00 -23.36
N PHE A 66 -3.09 -9.92 -22.11
CA PHE A 66 -2.39 -8.75 -21.59
C PHE A 66 -0.99 -8.60 -22.21
N GLU A 67 -0.23 -9.69 -22.31
CA GLU A 67 1.06 -9.74 -23.02
C GLU A 67 0.89 -9.40 -24.50
N SER A 68 -0.22 -9.82 -25.10
CA SER A 68 -0.63 -9.46 -26.46
C SER A 68 -1.36 -8.11 -26.55
N SER A 69 -1.07 -7.16 -25.65
CA SER A 69 -1.70 -5.83 -25.61
C SER A 69 -1.62 -5.06 -26.94
N GLU A 70 -0.59 -5.27 -27.74
CA GLU A 70 -0.46 -4.64 -29.07
C GLU A 70 -1.56 -5.07 -30.05
N LYS A 71 -2.08 -6.30 -29.89
CA LYS A 71 -3.14 -6.86 -30.71
C LYS A 71 -4.52 -6.71 -30.07
N ASN A 72 -4.57 -6.61 -28.74
CA ASN A 72 -5.81 -6.48 -28.00
C ASN A 72 -6.12 -5.02 -27.67
N ARG A 73 -6.98 -4.42 -28.49
CA ARG A 73 -7.44 -3.03 -28.32
C ARG A 73 -8.03 -2.76 -26.92
N LYS A 74 -8.76 -3.71 -26.32
CA LYS A 74 -9.35 -3.50 -24.98
C LYS A 74 -8.29 -3.40 -23.89
N VAL A 75 -7.26 -4.22 -23.98
CA VAL A 75 -6.12 -4.17 -23.05
C VAL A 75 -5.37 -2.85 -23.24
N LYS A 76 -5.10 -2.46 -24.48
CA LYS A 76 -4.45 -1.19 -24.78
C LYS A 76 -5.25 0.01 -24.25
N ASP A 77 -6.55 0.06 -24.52
CA ASP A 77 -7.44 1.13 -24.06
C ASP A 77 -7.50 1.18 -22.52
N ALA A 78 -7.49 0.02 -21.85
CA ALA A 78 -7.44 -0.04 -20.38
C ALA A 78 -6.10 0.46 -19.83
N ILE A 79 -4.98 0.12 -20.46
CA ILE A 79 -3.65 0.63 -20.07
C ILE A 79 -3.59 2.15 -20.25
N GLU A 80 -4.09 2.67 -21.37
CA GLU A 80 -4.11 4.11 -21.67
C GLU A 80 -4.99 4.90 -20.71
N GLN A 81 -6.08 4.29 -20.22
CA GLN A 81 -6.98 4.89 -19.22
C GLN A 81 -6.59 4.54 -17.77
N GLU A 82 -5.43 3.90 -17.57
CA GLU A 82 -4.93 3.45 -16.26
C GLU A 82 -5.91 2.53 -15.49
N ILE A 83 -6.81 1.85 -16.21
CA ILE A 83 -7.79 0.92 -15.65
C ILE A 83 -7.06 -0.37 -15.21
N PRO A 84 -7.31 -0.86 -13.98
CA PRO A 84 -6.72 -2.11 -13.50
C PRO A 84 -7.13 -3.32 -14.36
N CYS A 85 -6.13 -4.00 -14.93
CA CYS A 85 -6.28 -5.30 -15.58
C CYS A 85 -6.15 -6.43 -14.55
N ILE A 86 -7.20 -7.23 -14.34
CA ILE A 86 -7.30 -8.28 -13.33
C ILE A 86 -7.64 -9.65 -13.95
N VAL A 87 -7.29 -10.75 -13.27
CA VAL A 87 -7.67 -12.12 -13.65
C VAL A 87 -9.09 -12.48 -13.20
N GLU A 88 -9.70 -13.47 -13.86
CA GLU A 88 -11.06 -13.96 -13.56
C GLU A 88 -11.22 -14.51 -12.13
N ASP A 89 -10.14 -15.01 -11.52
CA ASP A 89 -10.15 -15.52 -10.13
C ASP A 89 -10.67 -14.49 -9.14
N PHE A 90 -10.52 -13.19 -9.44
CA PHE A 90 -11.06 -12.11 -8.62
C PHE A 90 -12.58 -12.24 -8.43
N ILE A 91 -13.31 -12.58 -9.50
CA ILE A 91 -14.76 -12.69 -9.47
C ILE A 91 -15.16 -13.90 -8.63
N HIS A 92 -14.57 -15.06 -8.90
CA HIS A 92 -14.86 -16.29 -8.18
C HIS A 92 -14.53 -16.18 -6.68
N ASP A 93 -13.34 -15.66 -6.35
CA ASP A 93 -12.91 -15.53 -4.96
C ASP A 93 -13.72 -14.47 -4.21
N SER A 94 -14.09 -13.36 -4.86
CA SER A 94 -14.92 -12.31 -4.23
C SER A 94 -16.34 -12.79 -3.96
N ILE A 95 -16.92 -13.57 -4.87
CA ILE A 95 -18.23 -14.21 -4.65
C ILE A 95 -18.14 -15.24 -3.52
N LYS A 96 -17.10 -16.08 -3.53
CA LYS A 96 -16.89 -17.09 -2.48
C LYS A 96 -16.65 -16.46 -1.11
N ALA A 97 -15.98 -15.32 -1.06
CA ALA A 97 -15.75 -14.55 0.17
C ALA A 97 -16.94 -13.66 0.57
N ASN A 98 -17.99 -13.60 -0.27
CA ASN A 98 -19.17 -12.74 -0.13
C ASN A 98 -18.80 -11.26 0.12
N ARG A 99 -17.71 -10.79 -0.50
CA ARG A 99 -17.21 -9.40 -0.44
C ARG A 99 -16.21 -9.14 -1.57
N ALA A 100 -16.07 -7.89 -2.01
CA ALA A 100 -14.99 -7.49 -2.92
C ALA A 100 -13.64 -7.74 -2.26
N LEU A 101 -12.80 -8.58 -2.89
CA LEU A 101 -11.43 -8.76 -2.42
C LEU A 101 -10.52 -7.60 -2.88
N GLY A 102 -9.32 -7.51 -2.33
CA GLY A 102 -8.35 -6.52 -2.77
C GLY A 102 -7.90 -6.80 -4.20
N ILE A 103 -8.19 -5.88 -5.13
CA ILE A 103 -7.88 -6.03 -6.56
C ILE A 103 -6.39 -6.25 -6.84
N ARG A 104 -5.49 -5.73 -5.98
CA ARG A 104 -4.03 -5.81 -6.13
C ARG A 104 -3.52 -7.24 -6.31
N LYS A 105 -4.08 -8.21 -5.56
CA LYS A 105 -3.71 -9.64 -5.66
C LYS A 105 -4.00 -10.25 -7.04
N TYR A 106 -4.96 -9.70 -7.75
CA TYR A 106 -5.48 -10.25 -8.99
C TYR A 106 -5.02 -9.46 -10.23
N ARG A 107 -4.23 -8.39 -10.06
CA ARG A 107 -3.73 -7.58 -11.18
C ARG A 107 -2.73 -8.37 -12.03
N ILE A 108 -2.87 -8.22 -13.35
CA ILE A 108 -1.97 -8.82 -14.35
C ILE A 108 -0.79 -7.89 -14.63
N ASN A 109 -1.02 -6.59 -14.45
CA ASN A 109 -0.01 -5.56 -14.63
C ASN A 109 0.71 -5.27 -13.30
N ASP A 110 1.66 -6.13 -12.95
CA ASP A 110 2.89 -5.64 -12.36
C ASP A 110 3.97 -5.87 -13.40
N LYS A 111 4.51 -4.78 -13.94
CA LYS A 111 5.71 -4.83 -14.78
C LYS A 111 6.76 -5.64 -14.03
N GLY A 112 6.95 -6.90 -14.45
CA GLY A 112 8.00 -7.80 -14.03
C GLY A 112 8.40 -7.72 -12.55
N SER A 113 7.64 -8.31 -11.65
CA SER A 113 8.30 -9.03 -10.56
C SER A 113 7.46 -10.19 -10.05
N LYS A 114 8.02 -11.40 -10.19
CA LYS A 114 7.89 -12.41 -9.16
C LYS A 114 8.55 -11.86 -7.89
N LYS A 115 7.88 -10.96 -7.16
CA LYS A 115 8.16 -10.80 -5.74
C LYS A 115 6.93 -11.32 -5.04
N LYS A 116 7.11 -12.29 -4.15
CA LYS A 116 6.19 -12.42 -3.01
C LYS A 116 5.95 -10.99 -2.54
N ALA A 117 4.71 -10.55 -2.46
CA ALA A 117 4.39 -9.37 -1.66
C ALA A 117 4.86 -9.74 -0.26
N ASN A 118 6.11 -9.40 0.04
CA ASN A 118 6.64 -9.56 1.37
C ASN A 118 5.95 -8.43 2.10
N PHE A 119 4.91 -8.79 2.85
CA PHE A 119 4.26 -7.90 3.79
C PHE A 119 5.25 -7.63 4.95
N LEU A 120 6.39 -7.01 4.61
CA LEU A 120 7.50 -6.74 5.52
C LEU A 120 7.06 -5.87 6.68
N PHE A 121 6.05 -5.05 6.43
CA PHE A 121 5.52 -4.05 7.34
C PHE A 121 4.06 -4.36 7.73
N ASP A 122 3.60 -5.60 7.57
CA ASP A 122 2.22 -5.98 7.92
C ASP A 122 1.89 -5.61 9.37
N GLY A 123 0.81 -4.84 9.57
CA GLY A 123 0.36 -4.40 10.88
C GLY A 123 1.23 -3.32 11.54
N GLU A 124 2.25 -2.81 10.84
CA GLU A 124 3.11 -1.75 11.35
C GLU A 124 2.61 -0.37 10.90
N HIS A 125 2.66 0.60 11.81
CA HIS A 125 2.20 1.97 11.58
C HIS A 125 3.40 2.92 11.61
N PHE A 126 3.59 3.66 10.52
CA PHE A 126 4.70 4.56 10.31
C PHE A 126 4.23 6.00 10.31
N VAL A 127 4.97 6.88 10.97
CA VAL A 127 4.89 8.33 10.78
C VAL A 127 6.20 8.78 10.16
N LEU A 128 6.13 9.59 9.12
CA LEU A 128 7.28 10.19 8.46
C LEU A 128 7.39 11.65 8.88
N SER A 129 8.47 12.03 9.56
CA SER A 129 8.75 13.43 9.93
C SER A 129 10.10 13.87 9.37
N GLY A 130 10.11 15.01 8.68
CA GLY A 130 11.32 15.71 8.27
C GLY A 130 11.62 15.74 6.78
N SER A 131 12.83 16.21 6.47
CA SER A 131 13.31 16.37 5.10
C SER A 131 14.14 15.16 4.67
N PHE A 132 13.55 14.32 3.84
CA PHE A 132 14.12 13.06 3.37
C PHE A 132 14.96 13.27 2.09
N ASN A 133 15.92 12.37 1.85
CA ASN A 133 16.66 12.38 0.58
C ASN A 133 15.80 11.85 -0.57
N GLU A 134 14.95 10.86 -0.29
CA GLU A 134 13.93 10.37 -1.19
C GLU A 134 12.63 11.17 -1.03
N PRO A 135 11.86 11.40 -2.09
CA PRO A 135 10.62 12.14 -1.98
C PRO A 135 9.62 11.39 -1.10
N VAL A 136 8.99 12.10 -0.17
CA VAL A 136 8.15 11.50 0.89
C VAL A 136 7.04 10.60 0.33
N HIS A 137 6.46 10.96 -0.82
CA HIS A 137 5.42 10.15 -1.45
C HIS A 137 5.93 8.76 -1.87
N GLU A 138 7.16 8.64 -2.39
CA GLU A 138 7.75 7.35 -2.74
C GLU A 138 8.00 6.48 -1.50
N LEU A 139 8.42 7.10 -0.39
CA LEU A 139 8.55 6.39 0.89
C LEU A 139 7.19 5.91 1.40
N LYS A 140 6.14 6.73 1.27
CA LYS A 140 4.77 6.35 1.64
C LYS A 140 4.29 5.16 0.81
N ASP A 141 4.42 5.26 -0.51
CA ASP A 141 4.02 4.20 -1.44
C ASP A 141 4.79 2.91 -1.14
N THR A 142 6.10 3.01 -0.91
CA THR A 142 6.96 1.88 -0.56
C THR A 142 6.49 1.16 0.71
N ILE A 143 6.15 1.90 1.77
CA ILE A 143 5.64 1.32 3.02
C ILE A 143 4.30 0.63 2.77
N MET A 144 3.37 1.30 2.09
CA MET A 144 2.02 0.79 1.82
C MET A 144 2.05 -0.45 0.92
N ASP A 145 2.94 -0.49 -0.06
CA ASP A 145 3.12 -1.62 -0.97
C ASP A 145 3.69 -2.86 -0.26
N HIS A 146 4.36 -2.67 0.88
CA HIS A 146 4.87 -3.76 1.71
C HIS A 146 3.99 -4.02 2.96
N GLY A 147 2.73 -3.58 2.94
CA GLY A 147 1.70 -3.91 3.95
C GLY A 147 1.69 -2.99 5.18
N GLY A 148 2.52 -1.95 5.21
CA GLY A 148 2.52 -0.97 6.29
C GLY A 148 1.45 0.10 6.14
N VAL A 149 1.12 0.75 7.25
CA VAL A 149 0.20 1.89 7.30
C VAL A 149 1.01 3.15 7.54
N VAL A 150 0.77 4.21 6.76
CA VAL A 150 1.38 5.53 7.03
C VAL A 150 0.33 6.46 7.62
N GLU A 151 0.66 7.08 8.73
CA GLU A 151 -0.15 8.08 9.43
C GLU A 151 0.50 9.46 9.32
N ASP A 152 -0.30 10.52 9.31
CA ASP A 152 0.21 11.90 9.25
C ASP A 152 0.63 12.45 10.63
N LYS A 153 0.29 11.74 11.72
CA LYS A 153 0.62 12.12 13.10
C LYS A 153 0.82 10.89 13.96
N VAL A 154 1.59 11.06 15.04
CA VAL A 154 1.83 10.01 16.03
C VAL A 154 0.56 9.70 16.83
N THR A 155 0.03 8.49 16.65
CA THR A 155 -1.10 7.94 17.40
C THR A 155 -0.65 6.85 18.38
N ASP A 156 -1.59 6.19 19.07
CA ASP A 156 -1.27 5.06 19.95
C ASP A 156 -1.03 3.75 19.18
N LYS A 157 -1.38 3.73 17.89
CA LYS A 157 -1.14 2.59 17.00
C LYS A 157 0.20 2.69 16.29
N THR A 158 0.78 3.88 16.22
CA THR A 158 2.08 4.12 15.60
C THR A 158 3.15 3.26 16.25
N THR A 159 3.89 2.49 15.45
CA THR A 159 4.99 1.64 15.91
C THR A 159 6.34 2.22 15.57
N TYR A 160 6.45 2.88 14.41
CA TYR A 160 7.67 3.50 13.91
C TYR A 160 7.51 5.00 13.64
N LEU A 161 8.49 5.78 14.11
CA LEU A 161 8.71 7.14 13.61
C LEU A 161 9.96 7.11 12.72
N VAL A 162 9.81 7.48 11.46
CA VAL A 162 10.93 7.61 10.53
C VAL A 162 11.27 9.09 10.43
N THR A 163 12.49 9.42 10.82
CA THR A 163 12.94 10.81 10.89
C THR A 163 14.41 10.94 10.48
N THR A 164 14.84 12.16 10.16
CA THR A 164 16.23 12.45 9.84
C THR A 164 17.03 12.87 11.07
N ASN A 165 18.37 12.85 10.95
CA ASN A 165 19.26 13.32 12.01
C ASN A 165 19.06 14.80 12.34
N GLU A 166 18.63 15.60 11.35
CA GLU A 166 18.39 17.04 11.51
C GLU A 166 17.18 17.28 12.42
N ASP A 167 16.03 16.70 12.09
CA ASP A 167 14.80 16.76 12.90
C ASP A 167 14.95 16.05 14.25
N TRP A 168 15.80 15.02 14.33
CA TRP A 168 16.16 14.41 15.61
C TRP A 168 16.97 15.35 16.52
N SER A 169 17.82 16.18 15.93
CA SER A 169 18.65 17.15 16.65
C SER A 169 17.87 18.40 17.06
N ASN A 170 16.86 18.79 16.28
CA ASN A 170 15.90 19.85 16.60
C ASN A 170 14.49 19.24 16.68
N PRO A 171 14.13 18.65 17.84
CA PRO A 171 12.96 17.79 17.95
C PRO A 171 11.67 18.54 17.62
N THR A 172 10.95 18.01 16.64
CA THR A 172 9.56 18.38 16.35
C THR A 172 8.61 17.78 17.41
N ASP A 173 7.34 18.19 17.38
CA ASP A 173 6.30 17.61 18.23
C ASP A 173 6.22 16.08 18.03
N ASP A 174 6.32 15.60 16.79
CA ASP A 174 6.30 14.17 16.47
C ASP A 174 7.48 13.39 17.08
N VAL A 175 8.69 13.97 17.09
CA VAL A 175 9.87 13.37 17.73
C VAL A 175 9.71 13.31 19.24
N THR A 176 9.03 14.29 19.83
CA THR A 176 8.76 14.36 21.27
C THR A 176 7.70 13.32 21.67
N ASP A 177 6.59 13.28 20.94
CA ASP A 177 5.51 12.31 21.14
C ASP A 177 6.00 10.87 20.98
N ALA A 178 6.84 10.61 19.97
CA ALA A 178 7.42 9.28 19.76
C ALA A 178 8.36 8.86 20.90
N LYS A 179 9.07 9.80 21.53
CA LYS A 179 9.91 9.51 22.71
C LYS A 179 9.05 9.16 23.92
N ASP A 180 8.01 9.94 24.17
CA ASP A 180 7.12 9.74 25.31
C ASP A 180 6.37 8.41 25.21
N LYS A 181 5.94 8.03 24.00
CA LYS A 181 5.30 6.75 23.70
C LYS A 181 6.29 5.58 23.51
N ARG A 182 7.60 5.83 23.61
CA ARG A 182 8.68 4.84 23.44
C ARG A 182 8.64 4.09 22.10
N LEU A 183 8.31 4.80 21.03
CA LEU A 183 8.24 4.25 19.68
C LEU A 183 9.63 3.92 19.12
N HIS A 184 9.65 3.12 18.05
CA HIS A 184 10.88 2.84 17.32
C HIS A 184 11.21 4.00 16.39
N ILE A 185 12.15 4.85 16.81
CA ILE A 185 12.59 6.01 16.05
C ILE A 185 13.78 5.61 15.16
N VAL A 186 13.56 5.58 13.85
CA VAL A 186 14.49 5.08 12.83
C VAL A 186 14.74 6.11 11.73
N ASN A 187 15.80 5.91 10.95
CA ASN A 187 16.08 6.70 9.74
C ASN A 187 15.44 6.11 8.47
N GLU A 188 15.28 6.91 7.41
CA GLU A 188 14.73 6.51 6.09
C GLU A 188 15.37 5.24 5.52
N ARG A 189 16.67 5.02 5.79
CA ARG A 189 17.40 3.83 5.35
C ARG A 189 16.78 2.52 5.85
N PHE A 190 16.06 2.55 6.97
CA PHE A 190 15.33 1.38 7.46
C PHE A 190 14.35 0.84 6.42
N ILE A 191 13.62 1.74 5.74
CA ILE A 191 12.64 1.39 4.71
C ILE A 191 13.38 0.89 3.48
N SER A 192 14.31 1.70 2.95
CA SER A 192 15.01 1.42 1.70
C SER A 192 15.82 0.11 1.78
N ASP A 193 16.54 -0.13 2.89
CA ASP A 193 17.33 -1.36 3.07
C ASP A 193 16.44 -2.58 3.32
N SER A 194 15.33 -2.44 4.07
CA SER A 194 14.39 -3.54 4.30
C SER A 194 13.75 -4.02 2.99
N VAL A 195 13.40 -3.09 2.11
CA VAL A 195 12.82 -3.38 0.80
C VAL A 195 13.86 -3.93 -0.17
N LYS A 196 15.06 -3.35 -0.18
CA LYS A 196 16.16 -3.80 -1.03
C LYS A 196 16.59 -5.23 -0.72
N GLU A 197 16.70 -5.58 0.56
CA GLU A 197 17.05 -6.93 1.00
C GLU A 197 15.83 -7.86 1.13
N ASN A 198 14.62 -7.33 0.93
CA ASN A 198 13.37 -8.06 0.98
C ASN A 198 13.16 -8.77 2.34
N SER A 199 13.63 -8.16 3.43
CA SER A 199 13.55 -8.64 4.80
C SER A 199 13.48 -7.46 5.75
N LYS A 200 12.53 -7.46 6.71
CA LYS A 200 12.39 -6.41 7.70
C LYS A 200 13.69 -6.33 8.50
N LYS A 201 14.39 -5.21 8.40
CA LYS A 201 15.64 -5.00 9.14
C LYS A 201 15.36 -4.87 10.63
N ASP A 202 16.38 -5.16 11.44
CA ASP A 202 16.31 -4.83 12.86
C ASP A 202 16.40 -3.31 13.02
N PHE A 203 15.38 -2.73 13.62
CA PHE A 203 15.26 -1.29 13.85
C PHE A 203 16.40 -0.73 14.70
N HIS A 204 17.04 -1.53 15.56
CA HIS A 204 18.16 -1.07 16.40
C HIS A 204 19.34 -0.54 15.58
N ASN A 205 19.59 -1.13 14.41
CA ASN A 205 20.69 -0.73 13.51
C ASN A 205 20.44 0.62 12.82
N TYR A 206 19.19 1.05 12.80
CA TYR A 206 18.73 2.28 12.13
C TYR A 206 18.22 3.31 13.14
N ARG A 207 18.31 2.99 14.43
CA ARG A 207 17.81 3.82 15.51
C ARG A 207 18.66 5.08 15.61
N LEU A 208 18.00 6.22 15.67
CA LEU A 208 18.68 7.46 16.00
C LEU A 208 19.00 7.48 17.50
N VAL A 209 20.29 7.36 17.82
CA VAL A 209 20.82 7.42 19.18
C VAL A 209 21.51 8.77 19.40
N PHE A 210 21.24 9.36 20.57
CA PHE A 210 21.91 10.56 21.04
C PHE A 210 23.42 10.27 21.18
N HIS A 211 24.22 10.68 20.20
CA HIS A 211 25.64 10.89 20.49
C HIS A 211 25.68 12.21 21.24
N LYS A 212 25.72 12.12 22.58
CA LYS A 212 26.05 13.26 23.43
C LYS A 212 27.33 13.85 22.83
N ARG A 213 27.28 15.06 22.27
CA ARG A 213 28.50 15.78 21.94
C ARG A 213 29.33 15.72 23.21
N LYS A 214 30.56 15.21 23.12
CA LYS A 214 31.55 15.50 24.16
C LYS A 214 31.60 17.03 24.21
N ALA A 215 31.02 17.58 25.27
CA ALA A 215 31.37 18.90 25.73
C ALA A 215 32.84 18.82 26.15
N ASP A 216 33.60 19.78 25.63
CA ASP A 216 34.81 20.35 26.22
C ASP A 216 36.04 19.41 26.36
N ASP A 217 37.01 19.63 25.47
CA ASP A 217 38.36 19.99 25.89
C ASP A 217 38.81 21.14 24.98
N ASP A 218 38.41 22.34 25.39
CA ASP A 218 39.12 23.59 25.11
C ASP A 218 40.53 23.45 25.71
N ASP A 219 41.52 23.15 24.88
CA ASP A 219 42.92 23.41 25.22
C ASP A 219 43.59 24.05 24.01
N GLY A 220 43.42 25.38 23.92
CA GLY A 220 44.21 26.21 23.02
C GLY A 220 45.71 25.99 23.28
N PRO A 221 46.58 26.12 22.26
CA PRO A 221 48.00 25.91 22.46
C PRO A 221 48.59 27.03 23.35
N ASP A 222 48.81 26.72 24.64
CA ASP A 222 49.56 27.57 25.57
C ASP A 222 51.02 27.64 25.12
N LYS A 223 51.42 28.82 24.64
CA LYS A 223 52.81 29.18 24.39
C LYS A 223 53.53 29.30 25.73
N LYS A 224 54.31 28.30 26.13
CA LYS A 224 55.39 28.51 27.13
C LYS A 224 56.73 27.89 26.76
N LYS A 225 57.70 28.81 26.78
CA LYS A 225 59.15 28.73 26.61
C LYS A 225 59.80 27.81 27.64
N ALA A 226 60.83 27.08 27.24
CA ALA A 226 62.03 26.79 28.03
C ALA A 226 63.17 26.48 27.04
N LYS A 227 64.13 27.39 26.80
CA LYS A 227 65.38 27.53 27.57
C LYS A 227 65.97 26.20 28.03
N LYS A 228 66.92 25.66 27.26
CA LYS A 228 68.30 25.48 27.72
C LYS A 228 69.25 25.42 26.53
#